data_AF-A0A7V8E0A7-F1
#
_entry.id   AF-A0A7V8E0A7-F1
#
_cell.length_a   1.000
_cell.length_b   1.000
_cell.length_c   1.000
_cell.angle_alpha   90.00
_cell.angle_beta   90.00
_cell.angle_gamma   90.00
#
_symmetry.space_group_name_H-M   'P 1'
#
loop_
_entity.id
_entity.type
_entity.pdbx_description
1 polymer ?
#
loop_
_entity_poly.entity_id
_entity_poly.type
_entity_poly.pdbx_seq_one_letter_code
_entity_poly.pdbx_strand_id
1 'polypeptide(L)'
;MLSRIVHSLAVLALAATIARADGFMQIDRPTRNAIPMAVKYHKVDVEIDNQVATTSVDEVFVNPNGFNVEATYMFPVPAGASVSKLSMWIDGKEMEAELLDADKARATYEEIVRSQQDPALLEYVGTKMFKLRVFPILPNEEK
;
A
#
# COMPACT_ATOMS: atom_id res chain seq x y z
N MET A 1 -51.34 -26.58 -6.39
CA MET A 1 -50.93 -25.28 -6.97
C MET A 1 -49.97 -24.65 -5.97
N LEU A 2 -48.66 -24.68 -6.29
CA LEU A 2 -47.50 -23.90 -5.78
C LEU A 2 -47.33 -23.70 -4.25
N SER A 3 -46.18 -23.78 -3.61
CA SER A 3 -44.78 -24.12 -3.93
C SER A 3 -44.07 -24.24 -2.57
N ARG A 4 -43.20 -25.24 -2.39
CA ARG A 4 -42.15 -25.25 -1.35
C ARG A 4 -41.01 -24.31 -1.79
N ILE A 5 -39.99 -24.13 -0.93
CA ILE A 5 -38.65 -23.52 -1.13
C ILE A 5 -38.50 -22.24 -0.29
N VAL A 6 -38.09 -22.35 0.99
CA VAL A 6 -36.69 -22.46 1.50
C VAL A 6 -36.13 -21.05 1.73
N HIS A 7 -36.25 -20.56 2.96
CA HIS A 7 -35.19 -20.49 3.99
C HIS A 7 -34.09 -19.49 3.66
N SER A 8 -34.00 -18.48 4.54
CA SER A 8 -32.75 -17.84 4.94
C SER A 8 -32.03 -17.06 3.85
N LEU A 9 -32.46 -15.81 3.65
CA LEU A 9 -31.54 -14.76 3.23
C LEU A 9 -30.65 -14.44 4.44
N ALA A 10 -29.68 -15.32 4.69
CA ALA A 10 -28.58 -15.00 5.58
C ALA A 10 -27.88 -13.80 4.95
N VAL A 11 -28.05 -12.63 5.57
CA VAL A 11 -27.16 -11.49 5.38
C VAL A 11 -25.81 -11.96 5.87
N LEU A 12 -25.07 -12.64 5.00
CA LEU A 12 -23.65 -12.83 5.17
C LEU A 12 -23.05 -11.47 4.81
N ALA A 13 -23.15 -10.54 5.75
CA ALA A 13 -22.13 -9.53 5.92
C ALA A 13 -20.86 -10.30 6.31
N LEU A 14 -20.30 -11.03 5.35
CA LEU A 14 -18.89 -11.35 5.37
C LEU A 14 -18.28 -9.97 5.48
N ALA A 15 -17.67 -9.68 6.62
CA ALA A 15 -16.76 -8.58 6.70
C ALA A 15 -15.77 -8.85 5.56
N ALA A 16 -16.02 -8.26 4.40
CA ALA A 16 -14.95 -7.68 3.63
C ALA A 16 -14.32 -6.75 4.66
N THR A 17 -13.39 -7.29 5.44
CA THR A 17 -12.31 -6.52 6.01
C THR A 17 -11.85 -5.73 4.81
N ILE A 18 -12.32 -4.49 4.72
CA ILE A 18 -11.89 -3.55 3.70
C ILE A 18 -10.39 -3.64 3.88
N ALA A 19 -9.72 -4.25 2.91
CA ALA A 19 -8.29 -4.45 2.95
C ALA A 19 -7.74 -3.03 3.01
N ARG A 20 -7.36 -2.58 4.21
CA ARG A 20 -6.69 -1.31 4.42
C ARG A 20 -5.24 -1.55 4.05
N ALA A 21 -5.03 -1.64 2.75
CA ALA A 21 -3.72 -1.66 2.16
C ALA A 21 -3.58 -0.32 1.44
N ASP A 22 -3.28 0.72 2.22
CA ASP A 22 -2.81 1.99 1.67
C ASP A 22 -1.29 1.91 1.58
N GLY A 23 -0.77 2.20 0.39
CA GLY A 23 0.65 2.38 0.22
C GLY A 23 1.09 3.69 0.84
N PHE A 24 2.34 3.76 1.28
CA PHE A 24 2.93 5.01 1.70
C PHE A 24 4.35 5.14 1.16
N MET A 25 4.79 6.39 0.98
CA MET A 25 6.12 6.70 0.48
C MET A 25 6.92 7.48 1.53
N GLN A 26 8.00 6.87 2.00
CA GLN A 26 8.88 7.44 3.02
C GLN A 26 10.16 7.97 2.37
N ILE A 27 10.61 9.17 2.76
CA ILE A 27 11.93 9.68 2.39
C ILE A 27 13.00 8.92 3.19
N ASP A 28 13.97 8.29 2.50
CA ASP A 28 14.98 7.41 3.14
C ASP A 28 15.94 8.20 4.06
N ARG A 29 16.20 9.47 3.74
CA ARG A 29 17.12 10.37 4.48
C ARG A 29 16.54 11.78 4.58
N PRO A 30 15.51 11.99 5.42
CA PRO A 30 14.85 13.29 5.51
C PRO A 30 15.79 14.31 6.15
N THR A 31 15.86 15.52 5.58
CA THR A 31 16.44 16.66 6.27
C THR A 31 15.47 17.12 7.38
N ARG A 32 15.96 17.94 8.32
CA ARG A 32 15.13 18.44 9.45
C ARG A 32 13.83 19.11 9.02
N ASN A 33 13.81 19.71 7.82
CA ASN A 33 12.67 20.44 7.29
C ASN A 33 12.05 19.74 6.06
N ALA A 34 12.39 18.47 5.82
CA ALA A 34 11.77 17.71 4.75
C ALA A 34 10.28 17.53 5.03
N ILE A 35 9.46 17.88 4.04
CA ILE A 35 8.03 17.63 4.04
C ILE A 35 7.83 16.20 3.50
N PRO A 36 7.00 15.36 4.14
CA PRO A 36 6.65 14.04 3.62
C PRO A 36 6.14 14.10 2.17
N MET A 37 6.30 13.01 1.43
CA MET A 37 5.69 12.86 0.11
C MET A 37 4.17 13.02 0.23
N ALA A 38 3.57 13.80 -0.67
CA ALA A 38 2.14 14.06 -0.64
C ALA A 38 1.40 13.10 -1.57
N VAL A 39 0.30 12.53 -1.11
CA VAL A 39 -0.61 11.75 -1.96
C VAL A 39 -1.40 12.73 -2.81
N LYS A 40 -1.18 12.70 -4.13
CA LYS A 40 -1.93 13.51 -5.10
C LYS A 40 -3.19 12.79 -5.57
N TYR A 41 -3.09 11.47 -5.73
CA TYR A 41 -4.18 10.63 -6.21
C TYR A 41 -4.07 9.26 -5.56
N HIS A 42 -5.23 8.67 -5.26
CA HIS A 42 -5.36 7.34 -4.71
C HIS A 42 -6.73 6.80 -5.12
N LYS A 43 -6.73 5.72 -5.92
CA LYS A 43 -7.93 5.05 -6.38
C LYS A 43 -7.83 3.56 -6.09
N VAL A 44 -8.90 3.05 -5.50
CA VAL A 44 -9.07 1.63 -5.19
C VAL A 44 -10.29 1.12 -5.93
N ASP A 45 -10.07 0.15 -6.81
CA ASP A 45 -11.11 -0.62 -7.47
C ASP A 45 -11.15 -2.02 -6.87
N VAL A 46 -12.35 -2.48 -6.47
CA VAL A 46 -12.56 -3.82 -5.91
C VAL A 46 -13.61 -4.53 -6.73
N GLU A 47 -13.24 -5.65 -7.33
CA GLU A 47 -14.15 -6.57 -8.03
C GLU A 47 -14.33 -7.83 -7.18
N ILE A 48 -15.58 -8.23 -6.94
CA ILE A 48 -15.91 -9.42 -6.17
C ILE A 48 -16.65 -10.40 -7.07
N ASP A 49 -16.04 -11.57 -7.32
CA ASP A 49 -16.67 -12.69 -8.03
C ASP A 49 -16.50 -13.98 -7.23
N ASN A 50 -17.59 -14.73 -7.04
CA ASN A 50 -17.60 -16.03 -6.37
C ASN A 50 -16.80 -16.08 -5.04
N GLN A 51 -16.98 -15.08 -4.18
CA GLN A 51 -16.29 -14.91 -2.88
C GLN A 51 -14.79 -14.59 -2.96
N VAL A 52 -14.27 -14.29 -4.14
CA VAL A 52 -12.90 -13.79 -4.35
C VAL A 52 -12.97 -12.29 -4.62
N ALA A 53 -12.20 -11.50 -3.86
CA ALA A 53 -12.05 -10.08 -4.09
C ALA A 53 -10.71 -9.81 -4.81
N THR A 54 -10.79 -9.13 -5.95
CA THR A 54 -9.63 -8.61 -6.68
C THR A 54 -9.56 -7.11 -6.44
N THR A 55 -8.50 -6.65 -5.78
CA THR A 55 -8.27 -5.23 -5.49
C THR A 55 -7.18 -4.69 -6.41
N SER A 56 -7.46 -3.57 -7.06
CA SER A 56 -6.49 -2.77 -7.82
C SER A 56 -6.33 -1.42 -7.13
N VAL A 57 -5.08 -1.08 -6.83
CA VAL A 57 -4.70 0.19 -6.19
C VAL A 57 -3.85 0.98 -7.17
N ASP A 58 -4.25 2.21 -7.45
CA ASP A 58 -3.56 3.15 -8.32
C ASP A 58 -3.30 4.44 -7.53
N GLU A 59 -2.04 4.78 -7.33
CA GLU A 59 -1.57 5.83 -6.42
C GLU A 59 -0.57 6.74 -7.12
N VAL A 60 -0.64 8.03 -6.82
CA VAL A 60 0.35 9.02 -7.25
C VAL A 60 0.86 9.80 -6.06
N PHE A 61 2.17 9.78 -5.86
CA PHE A 61 2.87 10.60 -4.88
C PHE A 61 3.58 11.76 -5.57
N VAL A 62 3.55 12.94 -4.95
CA VAL A 62 4.30 14.12 -5.41
C VAL A 62 5.33 14.52 -4.37
N ASN A 63 6.51 14.96 -4.82
CA ASN A 63 7.52 15.55 -3.95
C ASN A 63 7.22 17.05 -3.72
N PRO A 64 6.73 17.47 -2.55
CA PRO A 64 6.45 18.88 -2.27
C PRO A 64 7.70 19.69 -1.90
N ASN A 65 8.87 19.04 -1.77
CA ASN A 65 10.10 19.69 -1.35
C ASN A 65 10.74 20.45 -2.52
N GLY A 66 11.46 21.53 -2.20
CA GLY A 66 12.28 22.28 -3.16
C GLY A 66 13.60 21.60 -3.56
N PHE A 67 13.79 20.32 -3.22
CA PHE A 67 15.00 19.54 -3.50
C PHE A 67 14.66 18.09 -3.86
N ASN A 68 15.57 17.42 -4.57
CA ASN A 68 15.43 16.02 -4.95
C ASN A 68 15.45 15.12 -3.72
N VAL A 69 14.63 14.07 -3.71
CA VAL A 69 14.60 13.08 -2.63
C VAL A 69 14.80 11.66 -3.16
N GLU A 70 15.30 10.79 -2.28
CA GLU A 70 15.24 9.34 -2.39
C GLU A 70 14.13 8.87 -1.46
N ALA A 71 13.22 8.05 -1.97
CA ALA A 71 12.11 7.56 -1.17
C ALA A 71 11.81 6.09 -1.44
N THR A 72 11.31 5.39 -0.43
CA THR A 72 10.85 4.02 -0.52
C THR A 72 9.33 3.99 -0.42
N TYR A 73 8.67 3.50 -1.46
CA TYR A 73 7.28 3.10 -1.43
C TYR A 73 7.14 1.77 -0.70
N MET A 74 6.13 1.65 0.17
CA MET A 74 5.86 0.46 0.95
C MET A 74 4.37 0.13 0.90
N PHE A 75 4.03 -1.14 0.64
CA PHE A 75 2.66 -1.60 0.50
C PHE A 75 2.40 -2.87 1.32
N PRO A 76 1.58 -2.78 2.39
CA PRO A 76 1.25 -3.92 3.24
C PRO A 76 0.30 -4.87 2.54
N VAL A 77 0.67 -6.14 2.47
CA VAL A 77 -0.20 -7.17 1.91
C VAL A 77 -1.01 -7.78 3.05
N PRO A 78 -2.35 -7.60 3.08
CA PRO A 78 -3.19 -8.14 4.14
C PRO A 78 -3.04 -9.65 4.31
N ALA A 79 -3.22 -10.13 5.53
CA ALA A 79 -3.26 -11.57 5.78
C ALA A 79 -4.38 -12.23 4.94
N GLY A 80 -4.06 -13.33 4.26
CA GLY A 80 -4.98 -14.03 3.36
C GLY A 80 -5.06 -13.45 1.95
N ALA A 81 -4.39 -12.33 1.66
CA ALA A 81 -4.21 -11.81 0.31
C ALA A 81 -2.86 -12.22 -0.27
N SER A 82 -2.80 -12.30 -1.60
CA SER A 82 -1.55 -12.36 -2.35
C SER A 82 -1.56 -11.24 -3.40
N VAL A 83 -0.39 -10.62 -3.61
CA VAL A 83 -0.20 -9.67 -4.69
C VAL A 83 0.10 -10.46 -5.95
N SER A 84 -0.72 -10.28 -6.97
CA SER A 84 -0.52 -10.89 -8.29
C SER A 84 0.47 -10.10 -9.13
N LYS A 85 0.47 -8.77 -9.00
CA LYS A 85 1.36 -7.84 -9.68
C LYS A 85 1.52 -6.57 -8.86
N LEU A 86 2.74 -6.09 -8.72
CA LEU A 86 3.03 -4.73 -8.26
C LEU A 86 4.06 -4.15 -9.22
N SER A 87 3.73 -3.00 -9.80
CA SER A 87 4.67 -2.27 -10.64
C SER A 87 4.54 -0.77 -10.45
N MET A 88 5.67 -0.10 -10.64
CA MET A 88 5.74 1.35 -10.69
C MET A 88 6.41 1.75 -11.99
N TRP A 89 5.95 2.85 -12.57
CA TRP A 89 6.59 3.43 -13.75
C TRP A 89 7.56 4.53 -13.31
N ILE A 90 8.86 4.30 -13.50
CA ILE A 90 9.91 5.31 -13.28
C ILE A 90 10.51 5.64 -14.64
N ASP A 91 10.40 6.90 -15.08
CA ASP A 91 10.94 7.39 -16.35
C ASP A 91 10.50 6.55 -17.57
N GLY A 92 9.24 6.10 -17.56
CA GLY A 92 8.67 5.25 -18.60
C GLY A 92 9.12 3.78 -18.58
N LYS A 93 9.80 3.34 -17.51
CA LYS A 93 10.20 1.94 -17.30
C LYS A 93 9.44 1.32 -16.13
N GLU A 94 8.97 0.08 -16.33
CA GLU A 94 8.31 -0.69 -15.28
C GLU A 94 9.37 -1.20 -14.32
N MET A 95 9.21 -0.90 -13.04
CA MET A 95 10.10 -1.33 -11.99
C MET A 95 9.39 -2.37 -11.13
N GLU A 96 10.06 -3.51 -10.94
CA GLU A 96 9.56 -4.60 -10.11
C GLU A 96 9.86 -4.32 -8.63
N ALA A 97 8.88 -4.57 -7.78
CA ALA A 97 9.01 -4.37 -6.34
C ALA A 97 9.65 -5.57 -5.65
N GLU A 98 10.37 -5.32 -4.55
CA GLU A 98 10.95 -6.37 -3.70
C GLU A 98 9.93 -6.83 -2.65
N LEU A 99 9.66 -8.14 -2.59
CA LEU A 99 8.85 -8.74 -1.54
C LEU A 99 9.69 -9.01 -0.28
N LEU A 100 9.19 -8.56 0.87
CA LEU A 100 9.71 -8.86 2.19
C LEU A 100 8.78 -9.80 2.95
N ASP A 101 9.40 -10.80 3.59
CA ASP A 101 8.74 -11.68 4.56
C ASP A 101 8.35 -10.90 5.83
N ALA A 102 7.37 -11.42 6.57
CA ALA A 102 6.79 -10.76 7.74
C ALA A 102 7.83 -10.37 8.82
N ASP A 103 8.85 -11.20 9.07
CA ASP A 103 9.89 -10.90 10.06
C ASP A 103 10.79 -9.72 9.62
N LYS A 104 11.17 -9.68 8.33
CA LYS A 104 11.96 -8.60 7.75
C LYS A 104 11.15 -7.31 7.65
N ALA A 105 9.88 -7.44 7.26
CA ALA A 105 8.93 -6.35 7.27
C ALA A 105 8.90 -5.75 8.68
N ARG A 106 8.59 -6.54 9.72
CA ARG A 106 8.50 -6.07 11.11
C ARG A 106 9.72 -5.28 11.56
N ALA A 107 10.93 -5.79 11.33
CA ALA A 107 12.16 -5.08 11.70
C ALA A 107 12.28 -3.73 10.98
N THR A 108 11.96 -3.69 9.67
CA THR A 108 11.94 -2.47 8.86
C THR A 108 10.93 -1.46 9.43
N TYR A 109 9.71 -1.88 9.77
CA TYR A 109 8.68 -1.01 10.34
C TYR A 109 9.07 -0.42 11.69
N GLU A 110 9.56 -1.27 12.59
CA GLU A 110 9.98 -0.82 13.92
C GLU A 110 11.08 0.24 13.83
N GLU A 111 11.99 0.14 12.86
CA GLU A 111 13.00 1.17 12.57
C GLU A 111 12.37 2.47 12.06
N ILE A 112 11.42 2.38 11.13
CA ILE A 112 10.72 3.55 10.56
C ILE A 112 9.96 4.32 11.63
N VAL A 113 9.13 3.66 12.43
CA VAL A 113 8.31 4.28 13.46
C VAL A 113 9.17 5.00 14.49
N ARG A 114 10.30 4.41 14.87
CA ARG A 114 11.29 5.04 15.77
C ARG A 114 11.83 6.35 15.21
N SER A 115 11.92 6.47 13.89
CA SER A 115 12.41 7.68 13.21
C SER A 115 11.32 8.71 12.89
N GLN A 116 10.09 8.28 12.59
CA GLN A 116 9.02 9.14 12.06
C GLN A 116 7.89 9.46 13.06
N GLN A 117 7.87 8.88 14.26
CA GLN A 117 6.83 9.11 15.28
C GLN A 117 5.38 8.93 14.78
N ASP A 118 5.15 8.15 13.73
CA ASP A 118 3.82 7.85 13.20
C ASP A 118 3.33 6.49 13.74
N PRO A 119 2.35 6.47 14.66
CA PRO A 119 1.84 5.22 15.24
C PRO A 119 0.98 4.41 14.25
N ALA A 120 0.44 5.01 13.18
CA ALA A 120 -0.40 4.29 12.21
C ALA A 120 0.41 3.25 11.43
N LEU A 121 1.72 3.47 11.28
CA LEU A 121 2.61 2.51 10.60
C LEU A 121 2.81 1.20 11.39
N LEU A 122 2.49 1.15 12.69
CA LEU A 122 2.56 -0.09 13.48
C LEU A 122 1.41 -1.06 13.17
N GLU A 123 0.31 -0.59 12.58
CA GLU A 123 -0.85 -1.45 12.25
C GLU A 123 -0.48 -2.55 11.22
N TYR A 124 0.62 -2.37 10.49
CA TYR A 124 1.11 -3.30 9.47
C TYR A 124 2.09 -4.35 10.00
N VAL A 125 2.32 -4.41 11.32
CA VAL A 125 3.22 -5.40 11.92
C VAL A 125 2.69 -6.83 11.71
N GLY A 126 3.52 -7.70 11.12
CA GLY A 126 3.21 -9.11 10.90
C GLY A 126 2.60 -9.43 9.52
N THR A 127 2.42 -8.43 8.65
CA THR A 127 2.02 -8.65 7.26
C THR A 127 3.24 -8.87 6.36
N LYS A 128 3.03 -9.51 5.19
CA LYS A 128 4.01 -9.42 4.10
C LYS A 128 4.05 -7.98 3.59
N MET A 129 5.17 -7.60 3.00
CA MET A 129 5.37 -6.22 2.57
C MET A 129 6.04 -6.17 1.22
N PHE A 130 5.52 -5.36 0.30
CA PHE A 130 6.30 -4.95 -0.84
C PHE A 130 6.95 -3.61 -0.59
N LYS A 131 8.17 -3.45 -1.09
CA LYS A 131 8.84 -2.16 -1.12
C LYS A 131 9.44 -1.88 -2.49
N LEU A 132 9.53 -0.60 -2.81
CA LEU A 132 10.22 -0.13 -4.00
C LEU A 132 10.96 1.17 -3.70
N ARG A 133 12.26 1.18 -3.94
CA ARG A 133 13.09 2.37 -3.80
C ARG A 133 13.07 3.17 -5.10
N VAL A 134 12.87 4.47 -4.96
CA VAL A 134 12.73 5.43 -6.06
C VAL A 134 13.73 6.55 -5.84
N PHE A 135 14.62 6.72 -6.80
CA PHE A 135 15.56 7.83 -6.83
C PHE A 135 15.97 8.18 -8.26
N PRO A 136 16.13 9.46 -8.59
CA PRO A 136 15.69 10.63 -7.82
C PRO A 136 14.19 10.89 -7.99
N ILE A 137 13.58 11.55 -7.01
CA ILE A 137 12.27 12.22 -7.19
C ILE A 137 12.52 13.73 -7.13
N LEU A 138 12.40 14.40 -8.28
CA LEU A 138 12.64 15.83 -8.44
C LEU A 138 11.55 16.68 -7.74
N PRO A 139 11.79 17.98 -7.47
CA PRO A 139 10.77 18.87 -6.94
C PRO A 139 9.51 18.90 -7.81
N ASN A 140 8.34 18.71 -7.19
CA ASN A 140 7.02 18.62 -7.84
C ASN A 140 6.87 17.46 -8.84
N GLU A 141 7.80 16.51 -8.86
CA GLU A 141 7.68 15.31 -9.68
C GLU A 141 6.67 14.35 -9.06
N GLU A 142 5.90 13.71 -9.93
CA GLU A 142 4.91 12.68 -9.62
C GLU A 142 5.46 11.30 -9.93
N LYS A 143 5.20 10.34 -9.03
CA LYS A 143 5.56 8.93 -9.17
C LYS A 143 4.39 8.04 -8.80
#